data_AF-A0A3N2FC08-F1
#
_entry.id   AF-A0A3N2FC08-F1
#
_cell.length_a   1.000
_cell.length_b   1.000
_cell.length_c   1.000
_cell.angle_alpha   90.00
_cell.angle_beta   90.00
_cell.angle_gamma   90.00
#
_symmetry.space_group_name_H-M   'P 1'
#
loop_
_entity.id
_entity.type
_entity.pdbx_description
1 polymer ?
#
loop_
_entity_poly.entity_id
_entity_poly.type
_entity_poly.pdbx_seq_one_letter_code
_entity_poly.pdbx_strand_id
1 'polypeptide(L)'
;MARGGRIFGGDAARTGADTGSDTLEAAILRASTRGPGARTRAEIVPPSGRHLVLPSISGTVLAVDVDALVALAASEDLLIALERRPGDFAVAATPLLSWWSADETVPDEQTERRLDARALAAVTLGPGPGTDVESRLRGLVARADMDGLAAALALLARVPDPPAAFQDADGFWRLMVPEAPFERRLLLALAVEAPAERVLLLLRDCGFTATLPRRRAVIAAACARVVAAAPDPGALAGLAEAVDDALEKRWRAL
;
A
#
# COMPACT_ATOMS: atom_id res chain seq x y z
N MET A 1 13.09 1.78 76.94
CA MET A 1 14.28 2.25 76.19
C MET A 1 14.90 1.06 75.46
N ALA A 2 15.05 1.22 74.14
CA ALA A 2 15.90 0.51 73.16
C ALA A 2 16.25 -0.98 73.32
N ARG A 3 15.80 -1.80 72.36
CA ARG A 3 16.51 -2.99 71.87
C ARG A 3 16.87 -2.76 70.40
N GLY A 4 18.17 -2.59 70.12
CA GLY A 4 18.73 -2.57 68.77
C GLY A 4 19.13 -3.99 68.34
N GLY A 5 18.52 -4.47 67.26
CA GLY A 5 18.75 -5.79 66.66
C GLY A 5 19.87 -5.79 65.63
N ARG A 6 20.55 -6.94 65.54
CA ARG A 6 21.65 -7.27 64.63
C ARG A 6 21.19 -7.25 63.16
N ILE A 7 22.05 -6.73 62.28
CA ILE A 7 21.94 -6.85 60.82
C ILE A 7 22.90 -7.95 60.38
N PHE A 8 22.37 -9.06 59.87
CA PHE A 8 23.07 -10.07 59.08
C PHE A 8 22.92 -9.73 57.59
N GLY A 9 24.00 -9.94 56.83
CA GLY A 9 24.00 -9.86 55.38
C GLY A 9 23.29 -11.03 54.72
N GLY A 10 22.98 -10.86 53.43
CA GLY A 10 22.44 -11.89 52.57
C GLY A 10 22.17 -11.35 51.17
N ASP A 11 22.82 -11.97 50.20
CA ASP A 11 22.74 -11.83 48.74
C ASP A 11 21.46 -11.23 48.15
N ALA A 12 21.63 -10.16 47.37
CA ALA A 12 20.66 -9.77 46.33
C ALA A 12 21.27 -10.09 44.96
N ALA A 13 20.63 -11.04 44.29
CA ALA A 13 20.93 -11.52 42.97
C ALA A 13 21.03 -10.40 41.92
N ARG A 14 22.05 -10.51 41.06
CA ARG A 14 22.15 -9.77 39.80
C ARG A 14 21.01 -10.21 38.88
N THR A 15 19.94 -9.43 38.82
CA THR A 15 19.03 -9.44 37.67
C THR A 15 19.60 -8.47 36.63
N GLY A 16 20.23 -9.04 35.60
CA GLY A 16 20.61 -8.32 34.41
C GLY A 16 19.37 -7.74 33.75
N ALA A 17 19.32 -6.40 33.70
CA ALA A 17 18.37 -5.69 32.85
C ALA A 17 18.84 -5.87 31.41
N ASP A 18 18.25 -6.84 30.71
CA ASP A 18 18.35 -6.98 29.27
C ASP A 18 17.45 -5.91 28.62
N THR A 19 17.94 -4.67 28.58
CA THR A 19 17.37 -3.62 27.73
C THR A 19 17.90 -3.80 26.32
N GLY A 20 17.48 -4.88 25.67
CA GLY A 20 17.57 -5.00 24.22
C GLY A 20 16.64 -3.96 23.62
N SER A 21 17.21 -2.83 23.16
CA SER A 21 16.44 -1.87 22.38
C SER A 21 15.88 -2.59 21.17
N ASP A 22 14.58 -2.79 21.14
CA ASP A 22 13.85 -3.18 19.94
C ASP A 22 14.06 -2.07 18.92
N THR A 23 15.08 -2.21 18.09
CA THR A 23 15.38 -1.20 17.08
C THR A 23 14.21 -1.12 16.11
N LEU A 24 13.91 0.08 15.63
CA LEU A 24 12.89 0.29 14.61
C LEU A 24 13.12 -0.65 13.41
N GLU A 25 14.38 -0.95 13.10
CA GLU A 25 14.78 -1.90 12.07
C GLU A 25 14.39 -3.35 12.40
N ALA A 26 14.55 -3.81 13.65
CA ALA A 26 14.07 -5.12 14.09
C ALA A 26 12.52 -5.21 14.11
N ALA A 27 11.84 -4.11 14.41
CA ALA A 27 10.38 -4.01 14.32
C ALA A 27 9.89 -4.04 12.85
N ILE A 28 10.55 -3.31 11.95
CA ILE A 28 10.28 -3.32 10.51
C ILE A 28 10.58 -4.70 9.91
N LEU A 29 11.68 -5.34 10.29
CA LEU A 29 12.02 -6.69 9.86
C LEU A 29 10.96 -7.69 10.32
N ARG A 30 10.55 -7.67 11.60
CA ARG A 30 9.46 -8.53 12.11
C ARG A 30 8.10 -8.27 11.45
N ALA A 31 7.81 -7.02 11.07
CA ALA A 31 6.63 -6.70 10.28
C ALA A 31 6.75 -7.21 8.84
N SER A 32 7.96 -7.20 8.26
CA SER A 32 8.23 -7.65 6.89
C SER A 32 8.37 -9.17 6.72
N THR A 33 8.77 -9.90 7.78
CA THR A 33 8.85 -11.38 7.79
C THR A 33 7.51 -12.05 8.01
N ARG A 34 6.45 -11.29 8.35
CA ARG A 34 5.08 -11.78 8.19
C ARG A 34 4.78 -11.77 6.70
N GLY A 35 5.05 -12.90 6.05
CA GLY A 35 4.63 -13.13 4.67
C GLY A 35 3.12 -12.89 4.51
N PRO A 36 2.64 -12.69 3.26
CA PRO A 36 1.22 -12.55 2.99
C PRO A 36 0.52 -13.84 3.43
N GLY A 37 -0.11 -13.82 4.61
CA GLY A 37 -0.79 -14.99 5.18
C GLY A 37 -0.46 -15.34 6.64
N ALA A 38 0.39 -14.60 7.36
CA ALA A 38 0.63 -14.86 8.79
C ALA A 38 -0.43 -14.22 9.72
N ARG A 39 -1.66 -14.72 9.60
CA ARG A 39 -2.72 -14.89 10.62
C ARG A 39 -3.20 -13.66 11.43
N THR A 40 -4.41 -13.21 11.08
CA THR A 40 -5.59 -13.54 11.90
C THR A 40 -6.59 -14.25 11.00
N ARG A 41 -7.00 -15.45 11.41
CA ARG A 41 -8.11 -16.20 10.81
C ARG A 41 -9.40 -15.49 11.24
N ALA A 42 -9.72 -14.37 10.61
CA ALA A 42 -11.11 -14.10 10.32
C ALA A 42 -11.39 -14.97 9.09
N GLU A 43 -12.20 -16.00 9.23
CA GLU A 43 -12.97 -16.47 8.10
C GLU A 43 -13.82 -15.26 7.68
N ILE A 44 -13.28 -14.39 6.82
CA ILE A 44 -14.04 -13.29 6.21
C ILE A 44 -14.92 -13.94 5.15
N VAL A 45 -15.90 -14.72 5.59
CA VAL A 45 -17.16 -14.78 4.85
C VAL A 45 -17.81 -13.45 5.20
N PRO A 46 -17.96 -12.52 4.24
CA PRO A 46 -18.72 -11.31 4.50
C PRO A 46 -20.10 -11.72 5.03
N PRO A 47 -20.66 -11.03 6.03
CA PRO A 47 -22.02 -11.31 6.47
C PRO A 47 -22.97 -11.41 5.27
N SER A 48 -23.95 -12.30 5.29
CA SER A 48 -25.01 -12.28 4.27
C SER A 48 -25.67 -10.90 4.25
N GLY A 49 -26.00 -10.34 3.08
CA GLY A 49 -26.57 -9.00 2.98
C GLY A 49 -25.61 -7.92 2.49
N ARG A 50 -24.68 -8.26 1.57
CA ARG A 50 -23.89 -7.26 0.84
C ARG A 50 -24.82 -6.31 0.10
N HIS A 51 -24.75 -5.02 0.44
CA HIS A 51 -25.42 -3.97 -0.32
C HIS A 51 -24.44 -3.31 -1.30
N LEU A 52 -24.91 -3.01 -2.51
CA LEU A 52 -24.09 -2.41 -3.56
C LEU A 52 -24.48 -0.95 -3.74
N VAL A 53 -23.48 -0.06 -3.66
CA VAL A 53 -23.69 1.37 -3.86
C VAL A 53 -23.31 1.75 -5.27
N LEU A 54 -24.32 2.19 -6.03
CA LEU A 54 -24.21 2.45 -7.46
C LEU A 54 -24.23 3.97 -7.72
N PRO A 55 -23.32 4.50 -8.55
CA PRO A 55 -23.37 5.89 -8.95
C PRO A 55 -24.46 6.12 -10.01
N SER A 56 -25.09 7.29 -9.94
CA SER A 56 -26.10 7.73 -10.92
C SER A 56 -25.50 8.20 -12.24
N ILE A 57 -24.19 8.50 -12.28
CA ILE A 57 -23.45 8.98 -13.44
C ILE A 57 -22.16 8.18 -13.64
N SER A 58 -21.69 8.13 -14.88
CA SER A 58 -20.36 7.61 -15.21
C SER A 58 -19.30 8.70 -15.01
N GLY A 59 -18.09 8.31 -14.60
CA GLY A 59 -16.96 9.22 -14.46
C GLY A 59 -15.73 8.57 -13.85
N THR A 60 -14.60 9.27 -13.85
CA THR A 60 -13.42 8.84 -13.10
C THR A 60 -13.63 9.10 -11.62
N VAL A 61 -13.22 8.17 -10.77
CA VAL A 61 -13.08 8.43 -9.32
C VAL A 61 -11.91 9.39 -9.13
N LEU A 62 -12.20 10.64 -8.81
CA LEU A 62 -11.19 11.68 -8.63
C LEU A 62 -10.55 11.57 -7.25
N ALA A 63 -11.36 11.38 -6.22
CA ALA A 63 -10.93 11.27 -4.83
C ALA A 63 -11.94 10.45 -4.03
N VAL A 64 -11.45 9.86 -2.95
CA VAL A 64 -12.27 9.20 -1.93
C VAL A 64 -11.88 9.76 -0.58
N ASP A 65 -12.85 10.25 0.17
CA ASP A 65 -12.69 10.68 1.56
C ASP A 65 -12.73 9.43 2.46
N VAL A 66 -11.54 8.88 2.71
CA VAL A 66 -11.35 7.67 3.53
C VAL A 66 -11.84 7.89 4.95
N ASP A 67 -11.59 9.06 5.53
CA ASP A 67 -11.96 9.38 6.91
C ASP A 67 -13.47 9.49 7.05
N ALA A 68 -14.16 10.10 6.08
CA ALA A 68 -15.61 10.15 6.05
C ALA A 68 -16.25 8.76 5.93
N LEU A 69 -15.66 7.86 5.13
CA LEU A 69 -16.15 6.47 5.02
C LEU A 69 -15.91 5.67 6.30
N VAL A 70 -14.76 5.83 6.95
CA VAL A 70 -14.48 5.19 8.25
C VAL A 70 -15.44 5.72 9.32
N ALA A 71 -15.68 7.03 9.36
CA ALA A 71 -16.63 7.64 10.31
C ALA A 71 -18.07 7.18 10.06
N LEU A 72 -18.49 7.08 8.79
CA LEU A 72 -19.79 6.51 8.41
C LEU A 72 -19.91 5.07 8.92
N ALA A 73 -18.93 4.24 8.59
CA ALA A 73 -18.91 2.83 8.97
C ALA A 73 -18.90 2.63 10.48
N ALA A 74 -18.17 3.45 11.24
CA ALA A 74 -18.22 3.41 12.69
C ALA A 74 -19.59 3.83 13.26
N SER A 75 -20.20 4.88 12.69
CA SER A 75 -21.48 5.41 13.19
C SER A 75 -22.69 4.49 12.96
N GLU A 76 -22.63 3.67 11.92
CA GLU A 76 -23.75 2.80 11.50
C GLU A 76 -23.39 1.31 11.61
N ASP A 77 -22.30 1.00 12.31
CA ASP A 77 -21.72 -0.34 12.50
C ASP A 77 -21.61 -1.17 11.21
N LEU A 78 -20.97 -0.57 10.20
CA LEU A 78 -20.76 -1.18 8.88
C LEU A 78 -19.31 -1.64 8.69
N LEU A 79 -19.17 -2.60 7.77
CA LEU A 79 -17.94 -2.82 7.00
C LEU A 79 -18.17 -2.28 5.59
N ILE A 80 -17.28 -1.41 5.10
CA ILE A 80 -17.33 -0.87 3.74
C ILE A 80 -16.16 -1.46 2.93
N ALA A 81 -16.40 -1.81 1.66
CA ALA A 81 -15.35 -2.14 0.71
C ALA A 81 -15.46 -1.25 -0.52
N LEU A 82 -14.39 -0.53 -0.87
CA LEU A 82 -14.31 0.14 -2.15
C LEU A 82 -14.11 -0.90 -3.25
N GLU A 83 -14.93 -0.85 -4.29
CA GLU A 83 -14.79 -1.66 -5.50
C GLU A 83 -13.92 -0.94 -6.54
N ARG A 84 -13.83 0.39 -6.44
CA ARG A 84 -13.09 1.28 -7.33
C ARG A 84 -12.12 2.15 -6.55
N ARG A 85 -10.94 2.38 -7.11
CA ARG A 85 -9.95 3.32 -6.58
C ARG A 85 -10.08 4.68 -7.23
N PRO A 86 -9.55 5.74 -6.59
CA PRO A 86 -9.22 6.94 -7.34
C PRO A 86 -8.35 6.58 -8.57
N GLY A 87 -8.67 7.21 -9.70
CA GLY A 87 -8.09 6.92 -11.01
C GLY A 87 -8.85 5.89 -11.84
N ASP A 88 -9.70 5.05 -11.23
CA ASP A 88 -10.54 4.10 -11.97
C ASP A 88 -11.75 4.80 -12.60
N PHE A 89 -12.16 4.33 -13.78
CA PHE A 89 -13.40 4.77 -14.41
C PHE A 89 -14.57 3.95 -13.88
N ALA A 90 -15.57 4.64 -13.34
CA ALA A 90 -16.83 4.07 -12.89
C ALA A 90 -17.90 4.31 -13.96
N VAL A 91 -18.59 3.24 -14.35
CA VAL A 91 -19.76 3.32 -15.23
C VAL A 91 -21.00 3.46 -14.35
N ALA A 92 -21.97 4.28 -14.77
CA ALA A 92 -23.26 4.39 -14.11
C ALA A 92 -23.87 3.00 -13.88
N ALA A 93 -24.53 2.81 -12.74
CA ALA A 93 -25.09 1.53 -12.32
C ALA A 93 -24.06 0.38 -12.12
N THR A 94 -22.75 0.67 -12.07
CA THR A 94 -21.74 -0.29 -11.62
C THR A 94 -21.25 0.05 -10.21
N PRO A 95 -21.01 -0.95 -9.34
CA PRO A 95 -20.62 -0.67 -7.95
C PRO A 95 -19.38 0.21 -7.82
N LEU A 96 -19.48 1.27 -7.02
CA LEU A 96 -18.34 2.05 -6.54
C LEU A 96 -17.77 1.46 -5.25
N LEU A 97 -18.67 1.05 -4.38
CA LEU A 97 -18.39 0.45 -3.09
C LEU A 97 -19.53 -0.49 -2.72
N SER A 98 -19.25 -1.36 -1.77
CA SER A 98 -20.22 -2.21 -1.10
C SER A 98 -20.16 -1.96 0.39
N TRP A 99 -21.25 -2.23 1.10
CA TRP A 99 -21.24 -2.27 2.55
C TRP A 99 -21.99 -3.50 3.09
N TRP A 100 -21.62 -3.89 4.30
CA TRP A 100 -22.24 -4.93 5.10
C TRP A 100 -22.59 -4.35 6.45
N SER A 101 -23.81 -4.57 6.90
CA SER A 101 -24.16 -4.31 8.29
C SER A 101 -23.57 -5.39 9.18
N ALA A 102 -23.08 -4.99 10.36
CA ALA A 102 -22.82 -5.94 11.43
C ALA A 102 -24.13 -6.45 12.07
N ASP A 103 -25.22 -5.67 11.97
CA ASP A 103 -26.55 -6.11 12.41
C ASP A 103 -27.08 -7.24 11.52
N GLU A 104 -27.64 -8.27 12.16
CA GLU A 104 -28.27 -9.40 11.48
C GLU A 104 -29.58 -9.01 10.77
N THR A 105 -30.14 -7.84 11.10
CA THR A 105 -31.36 -7.32 10.48
C THR A 105 -31.05 -6.50 9.24
N VAL A 106 -31.67 -6.87 8.12
CA VAL A 106 -31.60 -6.10 6.87
C VAL A 106 -32.19 -4.70 7.12
N PRO A 107 -31.46 -3.61 6.85
CA PRO A 107 -31.97 -2.26 6.96
C PRO A 107 -33.22 -2.04 6.11
N ASP A 108 -34.09 -1.11 6.51
CA ASP A 108 -35.20 -0.71 5.64
C ASP A 108 -34.69 0.12 4.44
N GLU A 109 -35.50 0.19 3.39
CA GLU A 109 -35.14 0.88 2.14
C GLU A 109 -34.80 2.37 2.36
N GLN A 110 -35.43 3.02 3.33
CA GLN A 110 -35.15 4.43 3.65
C GLN A 110 -33.75 4.58 4.25
N THR A 111 -33.36 3.65 5.12
CA THR A 111 -32.05 3.58 5.75
C THR A 111 -30.99 3.26 4.71
N GLU A 112 -31.21 2.27 3.83
CA GLU A 112 -30.29 1.94 2.73
C GLU A 112 -30.02 3.17 1.86
N ARG A 113 -31.06 3.86 1.40
CA ARG A 113 -30.91 5.08 0.58
C ARG A 113 -30.14 6.19 1.29
N ARG A 114 -30.33 6.35 2.61
CA ARG A 114 -29.59 7.33 3.42
C ARG A 114 -28.12 6.96 3.53
N LEU A 115 -27.81 5.69 3.76
CA LEU A 115 -26.44 5.18 3.84
C LEU A 115 -25.74 5.33 2.48
N ASP A 116 -26.41 4.98 1.39
CA ASP A 116 -25.89 5.11 0.04
C ASP A 116 -25.58 6.57 -0.31
N ALA A 117 -26.49 7.50 0.03
CA ALA A 117 -26.26 8.92 -0.20
C ALA A 117 -25.04 9.44 0.56
N ARG A 118 -24.84 9.02 1.82
CA ARG A 118 -23.67 9.39 2.63
C ARG A 118 -22.39 8.77 2.08
N ALA A 119 -22.42 7.50 1.69
CA ALA A 119 -21.27 6.81 1.12
C ALA A 119 -20.87 7.41 -0.24
N LEU A 120 -21.84 7.73 -1.10
CA LEU A 120 -21.61 8.41 -2.37
C LEU A 120 -21.05 9.83 -2.18
N ALA A 121 -21.48 10.55 -1.15
CA ALA A 121 -20.96 11.88 -0.84
C ALA A 121 -19.45 11.88 -0.50
N ALA A 122 -18.92 10.75 -0.02
CA ALA A 122 -17.49 10.57 0.23
C ALA A 122 -16.67 10.25 -1.04
N VAL A 123 -17.32 10.08 -2.20
CA VAL A 123 -16.66 9.77 -3.47
C VAL A 123 -16.85 10.92 -4.46
N THR A 124 -15.75 11.53 -4.88
CA THR A 124 -15.79 12.55 -5.93
C THR A 124 -15.66 11.89 -7.30
N LEU A 125 -16.73 11.91 -8.10
CA LEU A 125 -16.72 11.51 -9.51
C LEU A 125 -16.63 12.73 -10.43
N GLY A 126 -15.86 12.60 -11.52
CA GLY A 126 -15.81 13.66 -12.52
C GLY A 126 -14.91 13.36 -13.71
N PRO A 127 -14.75 14.34 -14.62
CA PRO A 127 -13.80 14.24 -15.71
C PRO A 127 -12.37 14.44 -15.20
N GLY A 128 -11.42 13.74 -15.82
CA GLY A 128 -9.99 13.92 -15.55
C GLY A 128 -9.35 12.77 -14.75
N PRO A 129 -8.07 12.92 -14.42
CA PRO A 129 -7.33 11.90 -13.67
C PRO A 129 -7.68 11.93 -12.18
N GLY A 130 -7.61 10.77 -11.53
CA GLY A 130 -7.58 10.65 -10.09
C GLY A 130 -6.48 11.48 -9.43
N THR A 131 -6.70 11.79 -8.15
CA THR A 131 -5.74 12.46 -7.26
C THR A 131 -4.66 11.50 -6.74
N ASP A 132 -4.79 10.20 -6.99
CA ASP A 132 -3.90 9.16 -6.53
C ASP A 132 -2.55 9.11 -7.26
N VAL A 133 -1.65 8.32 -6.67
CA VAL A 133 -0.30 8.11 -7.17
C VAL A 133 -0.29 7.48 -8.57
N GLU A 134 -1.16 6.52 -8.89
CA GLU A 134 -1.14 5.89 -10.22
C GLU A 134 -1.55 6.89 -11.29
N SER A 135 -2.56 7.73 -11.04
CA SER A 135 -2.94 8.79 -11.97
C SER A 135 -1.84 9.84 -12.18
N ARG A 136 -1.08 10.18 -11.12
CA ARG A 136 0.11 11.04 -11.27
C ARG A 136 1.20 10.37 -12.10
N LEU A 137 1.47 9.07 -11.89
CA LEU A 137 2.41 8.30 -12.69
C LEU A 137 1.97 8.21 -14.16
N ARG A 138 0.69 7.95 -14.45
CA ARG A 138 0.15 7.97 -15.81
C ARG A 138 0.37 9.32 -16.49
N GLY A 139 0.24 10.43 -15.76
CA GLY A 139 0.55 11.76 -16.28
C GLY A 139 2.03 11.95 -16.64
N LEU A 140 2.95 11.33 -15.90
CA LEU A 140 4.38 11.33 -16.24
C LEU A 140 4.66 10.46 -17.46
N VAL A 141 4.06 9.27 -17.53
CA VAL A 141 4.12 8.36 -18.69
C VAL A 141 3.64 9.06 -19.96
N ALA A 142 2.48 9.72 -19.90
CA ALA A 142 1.90 10.43 -21.05
C ALA A 142 2.78 11.58 -21.57
N ARG A 143 3.66 12.13 -20.74
CA ARG A 143 4.62 13.19 -21.11
C ARG A 143 6.00 12.64 -21.46
N ALA A 144 6.19 11.31 -21.43
CA ALA A 144 7.49 10.65 -21.54
C ALA A 144 8.55 11.22 -20.55
N ASP A 145 8.10 11.66 -19.37
CA ASP A 145 8.95 12.29 -18.35
C ASP A 145 9.68 11.23 -17.53
N MET A 146 10.76 10.70 -18.11
CA MET A 146 11.55 9.61 -17.52
C MET A 146 12.24 10.02 -16.21
N ASP A 147 12.70 11.26 -16.09
CA ASP A 147 13.37 11.73 -14.88
C ASP A 147 12.36 11.90 -13.74
N GLY A 148 11.16 12.42 -14.04
CA GLY A 148 10.05 12.48 -13.10
C GLY A 148 9.58 11.09 -12.66
N LEU A 149 9.51 10.11 -13.58
CA LEU A 149 9.19 8.72 -13.25
C LEU A 149 10.26 8.09 -12.35
N ALA A 150 11.54 8.30 -12.65
CA ALA A 150 12.65 7.78 -11.84
C ALA A 150 12.60 8.34 -10.42
N ALA A 151 12.42 9.66 -10.28
CA ALA A 151 12.29 10.30 -8.97
C ALA A 151 11.07 9.78 -8.18
N ALA A 152 9.91 9.69 -8.82
CA ALA A 152 8.68 9.20 -8.18
C ALA A 152 8.81 7.74 -7.73
N LEU A 153 9.33 6.86 -8.58
CA LEU A 153 9.48 5.45 -8.25
C LEU A 153 10.56 5.20 -7.21
N ALA A 154 11.67 5.95 -7.22
CA ALA A 154 12.68 5.88 -6.18
C ALA A 154 12.10 6.27 -4.80
N LEU A 155 11.23 7.28 -4.73
CA LEU A 155 10.51 7.61 -3.50
C LEU A 155 9.56 6.48 -3.08
N LEU A 156 8.77 5.97 -4.02
CA LEU A 156 7.83 4.88 -3.77
C LEU A 156 8.53 3.59 -3.36
N ALA A 157 9.74 3.33 -3.82
CA ALA A 157 10.54 2.16 -3.45
C ALA A 157 10.95 2.16 -1.96
N ARG A 158 10.99 3.33 -1.31
CA ARG A 158 11.37 3.51 0.10
C ARG A 158 10.24 3.32 1.09
N VAL A 159 9.03 3.77 0.73
CA VAL A 159 7.88 3.86 1.64
C VAL A 159 6.98 2.64 1.49
N PRO A 160 6.52 1.97 2.55
CA PRO A 160 5.62 0.81 2.40
C PRO A 160 4.36 1.18 1.60
N ASP A 161 3.73 0.17 1.00
CA ASP A 161 2.46 0.39 0.31
C ASP A 161 1.40 0.87 1.33
N PRO A 162 0.48 1.77 0.93
CA PRO A 162 -0.57 2.23 1.83
C PRO A 162 -1.42 1.05 2.31
N PRO A 163 -1.95 1.10 3.54
CA PRO A 163 -2.78 0.02 4.07
C PRO A 163 -4.02 -0.17 3.19
N ALA A 164 -4.38 -1.43 2.96
CA ALA A 164 -5.56 -1.81 2.19
C ALA A 164 -6.82 -1.94 3.05
N ALA A 165 -6.68 -1.72 4.37
CA ALA A 165 -7.79 -1.75 5.29
C ALA A 165 -7.55 -0.70 6.39
N PHE A 166 -8.64 -0.08 6.84
CA PHE A 166 -8.63 0.99 7.83
C PHE A 166 -9.52 0.62 8.99
N GLN A 167 -9.06 0.99 10.19
CA GLN A 167 -9.75 0.76 11.45
C GLN A 167 -10.32 2.07 12.00
N ASP A 168 -11.37 1.98 12.80
CA ASP A 168 -11.83 3.11 13.62
C ASP A 168 -10.96 3.31 14.87
N ALA A 169 -11.34 4.29 15.70
CA ALA A 169 -10.64 4.62 16.94
C ALA A 169 -10.70 3.48 17.98
N ASP A 170 -11.67 2.58 17.87
CA ASP A 170 -11.86 1.42 18.76
C ASP A 170 -11.14 0.16 18.24
N GLY A 171 -10.52 0.25 17.06
CA GLY A 171 -9.72 -0.83 16.46
C GLY A 171 -10.51 -1.81 15.59
N PHE A 172 -11.79 -1.53 15.28
CA PHE A 172 -12.59 -2.35 14.38
C PHE A 172 -12.29 -2.04 12.92
N TRP A 173 -12.24 -3.06 12.07
CA TRP A 173 -12.10 -2.88 10.63
C TRP A 173 -13.36 -2.26 10.03
N ARG A 174 -13.22 -1.10 9.40
CA ARG A 174 -14.34 -0.32 8.87
C ARG A 174 -14.32 -0.17 7.36
N LEU A 175 -13.15 -0.12 6.76
CA LEU A 175 -13.01 0.14 5.34
C LEU A 175 -11.94 -0.77 4.73
N MET A 176 -12.26 -1.44 3.64
CA MET A 176 -11.32 -2.11 2.77
C MET A 176 -11.19 -1.33 1.47
N VAL A 177 -9.95 -1.12 1.01
CA VAL A 177 -9.65 -0.47 -0.26
C VAL A 177 -8.83 -1.40 -1.12
N PRO A 178 -8.98 -1.39 -2.46
CA PRO A 178 -8.20 -2.30 -3.28
C PRO A 178 -6.70 -1.93 -3.18
N GLU A 179 -5.80 -2.94 -3.17
CA GLU A 179 -4.34 -2.76 -3.04
C GLU A 179 -3.61 -2.19 -4.27
N ALA A 180 -2.86 -1.09 -4.12
CA ALA A 180 -2.00 -0.53 -5.17
C ALA A 180 -0.52 -0.82 -4.90
N PRO A 181 -0.02 -2.05 -5.16
CA PRO A 181 1.35 -2.42 -4.83
C PRO A 181 2.37 -1.70 -5.70
N PHE A 182 3.58 -1.55 -5.19
CA PHE A 182 4.72 -0.99 -5.93
C PHE A 182 4.94 -1.64 -7.32
N GLU A 183 4.76 -2.97 -7.41
CA GLU A 183 4.93 -3.72 -8.67
C GLU A 183 4.03 -3.20 -9.80
N ARG A 184 2.75 -2.93 -9.50
CA ARG A 184 1.81 -2.37 -10.46
C ARG A 184 2.27 -0.99 -10.94
N ARG A 185 2.78 -0.16 -10.02
CA ARG A 185 3.29 1.19 -10.32
C ARG A 185 4.55 1.15 -11.18
N LEU A 186 5.44 0.19 -10.92
CA LEU A 186 6.63 -0.03 -11.74
C LEU A 186 6.24 -0.46 -13.16
N LEU A 187 5.29 -1.40 -13.31
CA LEU A 187 4.81 -1.83 -14.62
C LEU A 187 4.22 -0.68 -15.45
N LEU A 188 3.52 0.27 -14.81
CA LEU A 188 3.03 1.48 -15.50
C LEU A 188 4.18 2.31 -16.08
N ALA A 189 5.28 2.49 -15.33
CA ALA A 189 6.43 3.24 -15.83
C ALA A 189 7.18 2.52 -16.96
N LEU A 190 7.21 1.18 -16.93
CA LEU A 190 7.81 0.36 -17.99
C LEU A 190 6.99 0.36 -19.29
N ALA A 191 5.76 0.90 -19.27
CA ALA A 191 4.96 1.10 -20.47
C ALA A 191 5.37 2.33 -21.29
N VAL A 192 6.27 3.19 -20.78
CA VAL A 192 6.84 4.28 -21.57
C VAL A 192 7.73 3.71 -22.66
N GLU A 193 7.54 4.17 -23.89
CA GLU A 193 8.49 3.93 -24.98
C GLU A 193 9.78 4.71 -24.69
N ALA A 194 10.78 4.02 -24.15
CA ALA A 194 12.10 4.57 -23.85
C ALA A 194 13.21 3.59 -24.22
N PRO A 195 14.41 4.07 -24.55
CA PRO A 195 15.58 3.22 -24.75
C PRO A 195 15.84 2.35 -23.51
N ALA A 196 16.24 1.10 -23.73
CA ALA A 196 16.47 0.12 -22.66
C ALA A 196 17.48 0.65 -21.61
N GLU A 197 18.49 1.40 -22.04
CA GLU A 197 19.48 2.05 -21.19
C GLU A 197 18.84 3.01 -20.19
N ARG A 198 17.87 3.82 -20.65
CA ARG A 198 17.15 4.78 -19.79
C ARG A 198 16.27 4.06 -18.78
N VAL A 199 15.65 2.94 -19.19
CA VAL A 199 14.86 2.11 -18.28
C VAL A 199 15.76 1.45 -17.22
N LEU A 200 16.93 0.94 -17.60
CA LEU A 200 17.88 0.34 -16.66
C LEU A 200 18.42 1.37 -15.65
N LEU A 201 18.69 2.61 -16.08
CA LEU A 201 19.07 3.69 -15.16
C LEU A 201 17.95 4.01 -14.15
N LEU A 202 16.69 4.06 -14.59
CA LEU A 202 15.55 4.21 -13.69
C LEU A 202 15.47 3.06 -12.68
N LEU A 203 15.65 1.81 -13.14
CA LEU A 203 15.63 0.63 -12.29
C LEU A 203 16.77 0.63 -11.28
N ARG A 204 17.96 1.11 -11.67
CA ARG A 204 19.11 1.29 -10.77
C ARG A 204 18.77 2.25 -9.63
N ASP A 205 18.19 3.41 -9.94
CA ASP A 205 17.84 4.43 -8.94
C ASP A 205 16.74 3.92 -7.99
N CYS A 206 15.78 3.16 -8.52
CA CYS A 206 14.80 2.43 -7.70
C CYS A 206 15.47 1.37 -6.81
N GLY A 207 16.42 0.59 -7.36
CA GLY A 207 17.16 -0.44 -6.63
C GLY A 207 17.95 0.15 -5.47
N PHE A 208 18.58 1.30 -5.67
CA PHE A 208 19.34 2.03 -4.66
C PHE A 208 18.48 2.47 -3.46
N THR A 209 17.21 2.76 -3.70
CA THR A 209 16.27 3.25 -2.68
C THR A 209 15.36 2.15 -2.12
N ALA A 210 15.22 1.02 -2.80
CA ALA A 210 14.42 -0.11 -2.33
C ALA A 210 15.01 -0.73 -1.06
N THR A 211 14.22 -0.71 0.02
CA THR A 211 14.58 -1.31 1.31
C THR A 211 13.95 -2.70 1.48
N LEU A 212 12.73 -2.90 0.98
CA LEU A 212 11.94 -4.12 1.15
C LEU A 212 12.36 -5.24 0.18
N PRO A 213 12.56 -6.49 0.65
CA PRO A 213 12.97 -7.63 -0.20
C PRO A 213 12.05 -7.87 -1.40
N ARG A 214 10.72 -7.80 -1.19
CA ARG A 214 9.73 -7.96 -2.27
C ARG A 214 9.93 -6.95 -3.40
N ARG A 215 10.29 -5.70 -3.08
CA ARG A 215 10.51 -4.66 -4.10
C ARG A 215 11.79 -4.87 -4.87
N ARG A 216 12.85 -5.31 -4.18
CA ARG A 216 14.12 -5.67 -4.82
C ARG A 216 13.92 -6.80 -5.83
N ALA A 217 13.16 -7.83 -5.47
CA ALA A 217 12.81 -8.93 -6.38
C ALA A 217 12.04 -8.45 -7.61
N VAL A 218 11.06 -7.54 -7.42
CA VAL A 218 10.29 -6.95 -8.53
C VAL A 218 11.18 -6.11 -9.47
N ILE A 219 12.13 -5.34 -8.92
CA ILE A 219 13.08 -4.54 -9.71
C ILE A 219 14.04 -5.46 -10.49
N ALA A 220 14.57 -6.51 -9.86
CA ALA A 220 15.42 -7.50 -10.53
C ALA A 220 14.68 -8.20 -11.69
N ALA A 221 13.43 -8.59 -11.47
CA ALA A 221 12.59 -9.19 -12.51
C ALA A 221 12.29 -8.19 -13.65
N ALA A 222 12.13 -6.90 -13.35
CA ALA A 222 12.01 -5.87 -14.37
C ALA A 222 13.30 -5.70 -15.18
N CYS A 223 14.47 -5.67 -14.52
CA CYS A 223 15.78 -5.60 -15.17
C CYS A 223 15.96 -6.75 -16.16
N ALA A 224 15.74 -7.99 -15.71
CA ALA A 224 15.86 -9.18 -16.56
C ALA A 224 14.96 -9.12 -17.80
N ARG A 225 13.72 -8.63 -17.67
CA ARG A 225 12.80 -8.47 -18.81
C ARG A 225 13.28 -7.44 -19.81
N VAL A 226 13.81 -6.31 -19.34
CA VAL A 226 14.34 -5.23 -20.21
C VAL A 226 15.56 -5.73 -20.99
N VAL A 227 16.49 -6.41 -20.32
CA VAL A 227 17.69 -6.97 -20.96
C VAL A 227 17.31 -8.04 -21.98
N ALA A 228 16.39 -8.96 -21.63
CA ALA A 228 15.97 -10.03 -22.53
C ALA A 228 15.21 -9.52 -23.77
N ALA A 229 14.54 -8.37 -23.67
CA ALA A 229 13.83 -7.76 -24.79
C ALA A 229 14.73 -6.89 -25.68
N ALA A 230 15.96 -6.59 -25.27
CA ALA A 230 16.86 -5.72 -26.01
C ALA A 230 17.44 -6.41 -27.26
N PRO A 231 17.61 -5.69 -28.38
CA PRO A 231 18.23 -6.24 -29.59
C PRO A 231 19.68 -6.71 -29.39
N ASP A 232 20.43 -6.02 -28.54
CA ASP A 232 21.80 -6.39 -28.14
C ASP A 232 21.91 -6.39 -26.60
N PRO A 233 21.63 -7.54 -25.96
CA PRO A 233 21.75 -7.67 -24.50
C PRO A 233 23.17 -7.45 -23.99
N GLY A 234 24.20 -7.73 -24.81
CA GLY A 234 25.60 -7.58 -24.44
C GLY A 234 25.98 -6.12 -24.20
N ALA A 235 25.45 -5.21 -25.01
CA ALA A 235 25.63 -3.77 -24.85
C ALA A 235 25.06 -3.23 -23.52
N LEU A 236 24.09 -3.93 -22.91
CA LEU A 236 23.44 -3.53 -21.66
C LEU A 236 24.05 -4.15 -20.40
N ALA A 237 25.01 -5.07 -20.54
CA ALA A 237 25.53 -5.88 -19.43
C ALA A 237 26.05 -5.01 -18.26
N GLY A 238 26.78 -3.93 -18.54
CA GLY A 238 27.29 -3.04 -17.50
C GLY A 238 26.20 -2.27 -16.75
N LEU A 239 25.11 -1.90 -17.44
CA LEU A 239 23.95 -1.27 -16.79
C LEU A 239 23.13 -2.27 -15.98
N ALA A 240 22.98 -3.49 -16.47
CA ALA A 240 22.32 -4.56 -15.71
C ALA A 240 23.09 -4.88 -14.42
N GLU A 241 24.42 -4.99 -14.49
CA GLU A 241 25.28 -5.18 -13.32
C GLU A 241 25.14 -3.99 -12.34
N ALA A 242 25.04 -2.76 -12.83
CA ALA A 242 24.81 -1.60 -11.98
C ALA A 242 23.46 -1.64 -11.25
N VAL A 243 22.41 -2.20 -11.85
CA VAL A 243 21.13 -2.44 -11.17
C VAL A 243 21.31 -3.46 -10.05
N ASP A 244 22.00 -4.57 -10.31
CA ASP A 244 22.26 -5.61 -9.31
C ASP A 244 23.11 -5.07 -8.15
N ASP A 245 24.15 -4.29 -8.43
CA ASP A 245 24.95 -3.57 -7.43
C ASP A 245 24.08 -2.66 -6.56
N ALA A 246 23.15 -1.90 -7.17
CA ALA A 246 22.25 -1.03 -6.45
C ALA A 246 21.26 -1.80 -5.55
N LEU A 247 20.82 -2.99 -5.96
CA LEU A 247 19.95 -3.87 -5.18
C LEU A 247 20.68 -4.48 -3.97
N GLU A 248 21.95 -4.81 -4.16
CA GLU A 248 22.84 -5.32 -3.11
C GLU A 248 23.46 -4.23 -2.24
N LYS A 249 23.23 -2.95 -2.56
CA LYS A 249 23.86 -1.78 -1.91
C LYS A 249 25.39 -1.81 -2.00
N ARG A 250 25.94 -2.40 -3.07
CA ARG A 250 27.37 -2.39 -3.36
C ARG A 250 27.73 -1.08 -4.04
N TRP A 251 28.68 -0.35 -3.46
CA TRP A 251 29.19 0.89 -4.06
C TRP A 251 30.27 0.55 -5.08
N ARG A 252 30.05 0.91 -6.35
CA ARG A 252 31.09 0.94 -7.39
C ARG A 252 30.97 2.26 -8.14
N ALA A 253 32.10 2.95 -8.34
CA ALA A 253 32.16 4.07 -9.26
C ALA A 253 32.17 3.50 -10.68
N LEU A 254 31.12 3.80 -11.45
CA LEU A 254 31.06 3.55 -12.89
C LEU A 254 31.98 4.53 -13.63
#